data_AF-A0A2N7Q2T0-F1
#
_entry.id   AF-A0A2N7Q2T0-F1
#
_cell.length_a   1.000
_cell.length_b   1.000
_cell.length_c   1.000
_cell.angle_alpha   90.00
_cell.angle_beta   90.00
_cell.angle_gamma   90.00
#
_symmetry.space_group_name_H-M   'P 1'
#
loop_
_entity.id
_entity.type
_entity.pdbx_description
1 polymer ?
#
loop_
_entity_poly.entity_id
_entity_poly.type
_entity_poly.pdbx_seq_one_letter_code
_entity_poly.pdbx_strand_id
1 'polypeptide(L)'
;MEIFDEAVVLVTGGTGSFGKAFTKAVLEKFNPKKLIIYSRDEYKQYIMMQEFAKYKDKLRFFIGDVRDKDRLYRAFSGVDYVIHAAALKHVPLMEYNPIEAIKTNIHGAINVIDAAIDRGVKKVVALSTDKAVNPVNLYGATKLVSDKLFVSSNAYSGEKGTKFAVVRYGNVAGSRGSVIPFFMKLFKQGIKEFPITDFRMTRFWISLDEGLELVYRAIREAKGGEIYVSKIPSFRVVDLAKAICEECALKEVGIREGEKLHEVMITEEDARTTYEYEDHYIIYPQFDWWNFKLHFKEGGKKVKEGFRYSSDTNDKWLSVEDIRKLLNEIDIVY
;
A
#
# COMPACT_ATOMS: atom_id res chain seq x y z
N MET A 1 -16.37 -13.41 15.74
CA MET A 1 -16.12 -13.75 14.33
C MET A 1 -14.88 -13.02 13.91
N GLU A 2 -13.95 -13.71 13.23
CA GLU A 2 -12.81 -13.04 12.62
C GLU A 2 -13.27 -12.10 11.50
N ILE A 3 -12.42 -11.15 11.15
CA ILE A 3 -12.72 -9.98 10.31
C ILE A 3 -13.37 -10.27 8.95
N PHE A 4 -13.04 -11.40 8.32
CA PHE A 4 -13.53 -11.79 6.99
C PHE A 4 -14.41 -13.03 6.98
N ASP A 5 -14.73 -13.62 8.13
CA ASP A 5 -15.55 -14.82 8.17
C ASP A 5 -16.96 -14.55 7.66
N GLU A 6 -17.44 -15.43 6.77
CA GLU A 6 -18.74 -15.32 6.07
C GLU A 6 -18.94 -14.03 5.24
N ALA A 7 -17.89 -13.22 5.09
CA ALA A 7 -17.94 -11.98 4.32
C ALA A 7 -17.69 -12.22 2.82
N VAL A 8 -18.22 -11.32 2.00
CA VAL A 8 -17.85 -11.16 0.59
C VAL A 8 -16.82 -10.06 0.48
N VAL A 9 -15.60 -10.41 0.11
CA VAL A 9 -14.47 -9.48 -0.01
C VAL A 9 -14.10 -9.29 -1.47
N LEU A 10 -13.86 -8.05 -1.90
CA LEU A 10 -13.37 -7.74 -3.25
C LEU A 10 -12.00 -7.06 -3.19
N VAL A 11 -11.10 -7.50 -4.05
CA VAL A 11 -9.76 -6.91 -4.19
C VAL A 11 -9.59 -6.39 -5.61
N THR A 12 -9.57 -5.06 -5.77
CA THR A 12 -9.17 -4.44 -7.05
C THR A 12 -7.65 -4.50 -7.18
N GLY A 13 -7.15 -4.76 -8.39
CA GLY A 13 -5.72 -5.04 -8.58
C GLY A 13 -5.34 -6.40 -7.99
N GLY A 14 -6.31 -7.32 -7.85
CA GLY A 14 -6.17 -8.60 -7.14
C GLY A 14 -5.10 -9.53 -7.71
N THR A 15 -4.68 -9.36 -8.96
CA THR A 15 -3.60 -10.14 -9.59
C THR A 15 -2.20 -9.54 -9.41
N GLY A 16 -2.08 -8.37 -8.76
CA GLY A 16 -0.78 -7.82 -8.39
C GLY A 16 -0.14 -8.55 -7.21
N SER A 17 1.14 -8.31 -6.94
CA SER A 17 1.88 -8.99 -5.85
C SER A 17 1.16 -8.88 -4.50
N PHE A 18 0.67 -7.68 -4.14
CA PHE A 18 -0.12 -7.48 -2.92
C PHE A 18 -1.44 -8.26 -2.98
N GLY A 19 -2.22 -8.10 -4.06
CA GLY A 19 -3.53 -8.75 -4.18
C GLY A 19 -3.46 -10.28 -4.11
N LYS A 20 -2.42 -10.86 -4.70
CA LYS A 20 -2.15 -12.30 -4.65
C LYS A 20 -1.79 -12.76 -3.23
N ALA A 21 -0.90 -12.05 -2.54
CA ALA A 21 -0.53 -12.38 -1.17
C ALA A 21 -1.69 -12.18 -0.19
N PHE A 22 -2.44 -11.08 -0.33
CA PHE A 22 -3.69 -10.87 0.40
C PHE A 22 -4.67 -12.02 0.18
N THR A 23 -4.82 -12.47 -1.07
CA THR A 23 -5.70 -13.61 -1.38
C THR A 23 -5.25 -14.88 -0.69
N LYS A 24 -3.96 -15.23 -0.78
CA LYS A 24 -3.40 -16.40 -0.09
C LYS A 24 -3.66 -16.32 1.42
N ALA A 25 -3.26 -15.22 2.04
CA ALA A 25 -3.39 -15.01 3.47
C ALA A 25 -4.87 -15.03 3.91
N VAL A 26 -5.78 -14.46 3.12
CA VAL A 26 -7.21 -14.50 3.44
C VAL A 26 -7.77 -15.91 3.39
N LEU A 27 -7.39 -16.70 2.38
CA LEU A 27 -7.88 -18.08 2.21
C LEU A 27 -7.26 -19.07 3.21
N GLU A 28 -6.07 -18.77 3.73
CA GLU A 28 -5.37 -19.62 4.70
C GLU A 28 -5.71 -19.28 6.16
N LYS A 29 -5.97 -18.00 6.47
CA LYS A 29 -6.19 -17.53 7.85
C LYS A 29 -7.66 -17.32 8.22
N PHE A 30 -8.56 -17.18 7.23
CA PHE A 30 -9.97 -16.85 7.47
C PHE A 30 -10.93 -17.73 6.64
N ASN A 31 -12.23 -17.60 6.89
CA ASN A 31 -13.28 -18.33 6.17
C ASN A 31 -14.27 -17.39 5.44
N PRO A 32 -13.85 -16.68 4.37
CA PRO A 32 -14.76 -15.81 3.64
C PRO A 32 -15.81 -16.61 2.88
N LYS A 33 -17.02 -16.04 2.75
CA LYS A 33 -18.09 -16.58 1.90
C LYS A 33 -17.68 -16.53 0.43
N LYS A 34 -17.12 -15.39 0.00
CA LYS A 34 -16.52 -15.21 -1.33
C LYS A 34 -15.35 -14.23 -1.27
N LEU A 35 -14.34 -14.49 -2.10
CA LEU A 35 -13.25 -13.57 -2.37
C LEU A 35 -13.18 -13.30 -3.88
N ILE A 36 -13.40 -12.04 -4.25
CA ILE A 36 -13.52 -11.58 -5.64
C ILE A 36 -12.22 -10.90 -6.06
N ILE A 37 -11.56 -11.46 -7.07
CA ILE A 37 -10.37 -10.90 -7.70
C ILE A 37 -10.81 -10.06 -8.88
N TYR A 38 -10.58 -8.74 -8.80
CA TYR A 38 -10.93 -7.78 -9.84
C TYR A 38 -9.68 -7.19 -10.48
N SER A 39 -9.46 -7.49 -11.77
CA SER A 39 -8.34 -6.93 -12.56
C SER A 39 -8.59 -7.09 -14.06
N ARG A 40 -7.71 -6.51 -14.90
CA ARG A 40 -7.84 -6.54 -16.36
C ARG A 40 -7.13 -7.71 -17.04
N ASP A 41 -6.08 -8.22 -16.39
CA ASP A 41 -5.12 -9.16 -16.97
C ASP A 41 -5.66 -10.59 -16.84
N GLU A 42 -6.28 -11.07 -17.91
CA GLU A 42 -6.91 -12.38 -18.02
C GLU A 42 -5.93 -13.53 -17.85
N TYR A 43 -4.69 -13.38 -18.36
CA TYR A 43 -3.66 -14.39 -18.20
C TYR A 43 -3.24 -14.53 -16.73
N LYS A 44 -3.01 -13.43 -16.03
CA LYS A 44 -2.71 -13.49 -14.58
C LYS A 44 -3.88 -14.05 -13.78
N GLN A 45 -5.13 -13.75 -14.15
CA GLN A 45 -6.29 -14.38 -13.51
C GLN A 45 -6.31 -15.89 -13.75
N TYR A 46 -6.06 -16.34 -14.98
CA TYR A 46 -5.97 -17.76 -15.31
C TYR A 46 -4.89 -18.49 -14.50
N ILE A 47 -3.68 -17.93 -14.40
CA ILE A 47 -2.61 -18.50 -13.58
C ILE A 47 -3.01 -18.58 -12.10
N MET A 48 -3.61 -17.51 -11.58
CA MET A 48 -4.06 -17.45 -10.19
C MET A 48 -5.21 -18.44 -9.92
N MET A 49 -6.10 -18.71 -10.89
CA MET A 49 -7.13 -19.74 -10.79
C MET A 49 -6.53 -21.13 -10.60
N GLN A 50 -5.48 -21.46 -11.35
CA GLN A 50 -4.79 -22.76 -11.24
C GLN A 50 -4.08 -22.89 -9.89
N GLU A 51 -3.37 -21.83 -9.47
CA GLU A 51 -2.63 -21.81 -8.21
C GLU A 51 -3.53 -21.98 -6.99
N PHE A 52 -4.71 -21.36 -6.99
CA PHE A 52 -5.67 -21.44 -5.89
C PHE A 52 -6.85 -22.39 -6.18
N ALA A 53 -6.67 -23.39 -7.05
CA ALA A 53 -7.73 -24.31 -7.47
C ALA A 53 -8.42 -25.01 -6.28
N LYS A 54 -7.69 -25.29 -5.20
CA LYS A 54 -8.24 -25.86 -3.96
C LYS A 54 -9.30 -24.97 -3.28
N TYR A 55 -9.37 -23.69 -3.61
CA TYR A 55 -10.32 -22.71 -3.09
C TYR A 55 -11.33 -22.22 -4.14
N LYS A 56 -11.53 -22.95 -5.25
CA LYS A 56 -12.43 -22.56 -6.36
C LYS A 56 -13.84 -22.18 -5.92
N ASP A 57 -14.34 -22.78 -4.84
CA ASP A 57 -15.70 -22.52 -4.35
C ASP A 57 -15.80 -21.20 -3.58
N LYS A 58 -14.68 -20.64 -3.11
CA LYS A 58 -14.62 -19.32 -2.47
C LYS A 58 -14.22 -18.21 -3.43
N LEU A 59 -13.46 -18.53 -4.48
CA LEU A 59 -12.92 -17.53 -5.41
C LEU A 59 -13.87 -17.18 -6.55
N ARG A 60 -13.87 -15.90 -6.92
CA ARG A 60 -14.47 -15.39 -8.16
C ARG A 60 -13.47 -14.48 -8.85
N PHE A 61 -13.44 -14.56 -10.18
CA PHE A 61 -12.50 -13.81 -11.01
C PHE A 61 -13.32 -12.93 -11.96
N PHE A 62 -13.17 -11.62 -11.82
CA PHE A 62 -13.88 -10.63 -12.60
C PHE A 62 -12.88 -9.83 -13.43
N ILE A 63 -12.98 -9.97 -14.75
CA ILE A 63 -12.29 -9.07 -15.69
C ILE A 63 -12.98 -7.71 -15.65
N GLY A 64 -12.21 -6.65 -15.42
CA GLY A 64 -12.69 -5.27 -15.39
C GLY A 64 -11.60 -4.25 -15.10
N ASP A 65 -11.89 -2.98 -15.40
CA ASP A 65 -11.03 -1.82 -15.16
C ASP A 65 -11.69 -0.89 -14.13
N VAL A 66 -10.93 -0.39 -13.16
CA VAL A 66 -11.43 0.61 -12.19
C VAL A 66 -11.87 1.91 -12.87
N ARG A 67 -11.41 2.16 -14.10
CA ARG A 67 -11.84 3.27 -14.94
C ARG A 67 -13.27 3.10 -15.49
N ASP A 68 -13.81 1.89 -15.48
CA ASP A 68 -15.17 1.57 -15.91
C ASP A 68 -16.10 1.48 -14.69
N LYS A 69 -16.88 2.54 -14.49
CA LYS A 69 -17.81 2.66 -13.36
C LYS A 69 -18.91 1.60 -13.42
N ASP A 70 -19.53 1.37 -14.58
CA ASP A 70 -20.62 0.40 -14.71
C ASP A 70 -20.15 -1.03 -14.39
N ARG A 71 -18.93 -1.38 -14.82
CA ARG A 71 -18.34 -2.67 -14.51
C ARG A 71 -18.08 -2.84 -13.01
N LEU A 72 -17.64 -1.79 -12.32
CA LEU A 72 -17.46 -1.79 -10.87
C LEU A 72 -18.79 -1.96 -10.13
N TYR A 73 -19.86 -1.25 -10.53
CA TYR A 73 -21.18 -1.38 -9.90
C TYR A 73 -21.69 -2.82 -9.93
N ARG A 74 -21.50 -3.52 -11.05
CA ARG A 74 -21.84 -4.95 -11.14
C ARG A 74 -20.95 -5.82 -10.25
N ALA A 75 -19.66 -5.53 -10.19
CA ALA A 75 -18.71 -6.30 -9.39
C ALA A 75 -18.91 -6.13 -7.86
N PHE A 76 -19.44 -4.98 -7.43
CA PHE A 76 -19.61 -4.63 -6.02
C PHE A 76 -20.93 -5.14 -5.42
N SER A 77 -21.80 -5.76 -6.22
CA SER A 77 -23.09 -6.29 -5.76
C SER A 77 -22.91 -7.34 -4.67
N GLY A 78 -23.40 -7.03 -3.45
CA GLY A 78 -23.32 -7.93 -2.30
C GLY A 78 -21.92 -8.04 -1.67
N VAL A 79 -21.01 -7.12 -1.97
CA VAL A 79 -19.68 -7.04 -1.36
C VAL A 79 -19.76 -6.36 0.01
N ASP A 80 -19.17 -6.98 1.04
CA ASP A 80 -19.07 -6.40 2.38
C ASP A 80 -17.84 -5.50 2.52
N TYR A 81 -16.70 -5.93 1.99
CA TYR A 81 -15.41 -5.24 2.16
C TYR A 81 -14.65 -5.13 0.85
N VAL A 82 -14.03 -3.97 0.62
CA VAL A 82 -13.17 -3.74 -0.55
C VAL A 82 -11.76 -3.39 -0.11
N ILE A 83 -10.78 -4.10 -0.69
CA ILE A 83 -9.37 -3.71 -0.63
C ILE A 83 -8.99 -3.10 -1.99
N HIS A 84 -8.71 -1.81 -2.00
CA HIS A 84 -8.37 -1.09 -3.23
C HIS A 84 -6.86 -1.03 -3.45
N ALA A 85 -6.35 -1.99 -4.21
CA ALA A 85 -4.92 -2.12 -4.55
C ALA A 85 -4.61 -1.82 -6.05
N ALA A 86 -5.63 -1.51 -6.86
CA ALA A 86 -5.41 -1.15 -8.27
C ALA A 86 -4.78 0.25 -8.39
N ALA A 87 -3.58 0.32 -8.95
CA ALA A 87 -2.90 1.58 -9.24
C ALA A 87 -1.86 1.39 -10.36
N LEU A 88 -1.49 2.50 -11.00
CA LEU A 88 -0.22 2.59 -11.72
C LEU A 88 0.84 3.20 -10.79
N LYS A 89 1.95 2.48 -10.59
CA LYS A 89 2.90 2.75 -9.49
C LYS A 89 4.34 3.05 -9.89
N HIS A 90 4.69 2.95 -11.17
CA HIS A 90 6.07 3.14 -11.62
C HIS A 90 6.34 4.60 -11.94
N VAL A 91 7.15 5.27 -11.10
CA VAL A 91 7.41 6.72 -11.19
C VAL A 91 7.82 7.16 -12.60
N PRO A 92 8.86 6.61 -13.25
CA PRO A 92 9.27 7.09 -14.59
C PRO A 92 8.17 6.91 -15.64
N LEU A 93 7.43 5.79 -15.57
CA LEU A 93 6.33 5.55 -16.50
C LEU A 93 5.17 6.52 -16.29
N MET A 94 4.94 6.98 -15.06
CA MET A 94 3.87 7.94 -14.77
C MET A 94 4.25 9.36 -15.16
N GLU A 95 5.53 9.74 -15.03
CA GLU A 95 6.00 11.01 -15.61
C GLU A 95 5.83 11.03 -17.14
N TYR A 96 6.08 9.90 -17.80
CA TYR A 96 5.89 9.78 -19.24
C TYR A 96 4.42 9.63 -19.67
N ASN A 97 3.56 9.03 -18.83
CA ASN A 97 2.15 8.76 -19.13
C ASN A 97 1.21 9.41 -18.10
N PRO A 98 1.23 10.74 -17.95
CA PRO A 98 0.61 11.43 -16.82
C PRO A 98 -0.91 11.27 -16.78
N ILE A 99 -1.56 11.34 -17.94
CA ILE A 99 -3.02 11.19 -18.06
C ILE A 99 -3.48 9.80 -17.64
N GLU A 100 -2.67 8.77 -17.90
CA GLU A 100 -3.00 7.40 -17.53
C GLU A 100 -2.89 7.18 -16.01
N ALA A 101 -1.95 7.86 -15.35
CA ALA A 101 -1.86 7.92 -13.90
C ALA A 101 -3.12 8.53 -13.28
N ILE A 102 -3.58 9.67 -13.82
CA ILE A 102 -4.80 10.36 -13.36
C ILE A 102 -6.03 9.46 -13.53
N LYS A 103 -6.23 8.89 -14.72
CA LYS A 103 -7.38 8.01 -15.00
C LYS A 103 -7.44 6.82 -14.06
N THR A 104 -6.30 6.15 -13.79
CA THR A 104 -6.30 4.98 -12.90
C THR A 104 -6.38 5.37 -11.42
N ASN A 105 -5.49 6.25 -10.96
CA ASN A 105 -5.26 6.47 -9.54
C ASN A 105 -6.26 7.47 -8.94
N ILE A 106 -6.79 8.41 -9.74
CA ILE A 106 -7.78 9.40 -9.31
C ILE A 106 -9.17 9.00 -9.77
N HIS A 107 -9.45 8.93 -11.07
CA HIS A 107 -10.81 8.61 -11.55
C HIS A 107 -11.22 7.19 -11.15
N GLY A 108 -10.28 6.23 -11.19
CA GLY A 108 -10.53 4.88 -10.68
C GLY A 108 -10.85 4.85 -9.18
N ALA A 109 -10.22 5.70 -8.37
CA ALA A 109 -10.56 5.83 -6.96
C ALA A 109 -11.97 6.40 -6.76
N ILE A 110 -12.33 7.45 -7.51
CA ILE A 110 -13.70 8.02 -7.51
C ILE A 110 -14.73 6.94 -7.85
N ASN A 111 -14.50 6.16 -8.90
CA ASN A 111 -15.42 5.10 -9.30
C ASN A 111 -15.58 4.02 -8.22
N VAL A 112 -14.48 3.66 -7.53
CA VAL A 112 -14.50 2.71 -6.40
C VAL A 112 -15.29 3.27 -5.22
N ILE A 113 -15.10 4.55 -4.90
CA ILE A 113 -15.85 5.26 -3.85
C ILE A 113 -17.34 5.22 -4.16
N ASP A 114 -17.74 5.69 -5.34
CA ASP A 114 -19.14 5.76 -5.76
C ASP A 114 -19.80 4.38 -5.75
N ALA A 115 -19.14 3.37 -6.34
CA ALA A 115 -19.65 2.00 -6.35
C ALA A 115 -19.76 1.41 -4.94
N ALA A 116 -18.85 1.75 -4.03
CA ALA A 116 -18.90 1.26 -2.65
C ALA A 116 -20.09 1.82 -1.89
N ILE A 117 -20.31 3.14 -1.97
CA ILE A 117 -21.44 3.82 -1.34
C ILE A 117 -22.76 3.28 -1.90
N ASP A 118 -22.91 3.29 -3.22
CA ASP A 118 -24.17 2.95 -3.89
C ASP A 118 -24.52 1.46 -3.83
N ARG A 119 -23.56 0.59 -3.48
CA ARG A 119 -23.79 -0.85 -3.28
C ARG A 119 -23.79 -1.25 -1.81
N GLY A 120 -23.69 -0.31 -0.88
CA GLY A 120 -23.76 -0.58 0.56
C GLY A 120 -22.58 -1.38 1.10
N VAL A 121 -21.38 -1.20 0.53
CA VAL A 121 -20.15 -1.79 1.06
C VAL A 121 -19.92 -1.25 2.48
N LYS A 122 -19.53 -2.10 3.43
CA LYS A 122 -19.35 -1.69 4.83
C LYS A 122 -18.08 -0.87 5.00
N LYS A 123 -16.95 -1.38 4.50
CA LYS A 123 -15.66 -0.70 4.58
C LYS A 123 -14.82 -0.86 3.32
N VAL A 124 -14.09 0.19 2.98
CA VAL A 124 -13.07 0.20 1.94
C VAL A 124 -11.74 0.61 2.56
N VAL A 125 -10.71 -0.21 2.34
CA VAL A 125 -9.32 0.17 2.66
C VAL A 125 -8.57 0.39 1.36
N ALA A 126 -8.13 1.63 1.15
CA ALA A 126 -7.33 2.01 0.01
C ALA A 126 -5.84 1.96 0.33
N LEU A 127 -5.05 1.37 -0.56
CA LEU A 127 -3.60 1.31 -0.43
C LEU A 127 -2.98 2.60 -0.98
N SER A 128 -2.08 3.17 -0.20
CA SER A 128 -1.28 4.34 -0.53
C SER A 128 0.22 4.06 -0.37
N THR A 129 1.03 5.12 -0.43
CA THR A 129 2.49 5.05 -0.48
C THR A 129 3.09 6.25 0.25
N ASP A 130 4.26 6.06 0.86
CA ASP A 130 5.13 7.16 1.33
C ASP A 130 5.35 8.27 0.27
N LYS A 131 5.36 7.93 -1.03
CA LYS A 131 5.49 8.92 -2.11
C LYS A 131 4.34 9.92 -2.18
N ALA A 132 3.19 9.61 -1.58
CA ALA A 132 2.05 10.53 -1.48
C ALA A 132 2.31 11.71 -0.50
N VAL A 133 3.36 11.62 0.32
CA VAL A 133 3.66 12.60 1.38
C VAL A 133 4.74 13.55 0.90
N ASN A 134 4.45 14.85 0.78
CA ASN A 134 5.33 15.83 0.10
C ASN A 134 5.78 15.30 -1.29
N PRO A 135 4.84 15.01 -2.20
CA PRO A 135 5.16 14.37 -3.47
C PRO A 135 6.03 15.26 -4.36
N VAL A 136 7.07 14.67 -4.96
CA VAL A 136 7.95 15.32 -5.97
C VAL A 136 7.75 14.74 -7.37
N ASN A 137 6.83 13.77 -7.49
CA ASN A 137 6.51 13.06 -8.73
C ASN A 137 4.99 12.91 -8.86
N LEU A 138 4.52 12.73 -10.08
CA LEU A 138 3.10 12.64 -10.41
C LEU A 138 2.45 11.39 -9.81
N TYR A 139 3.16 10.26 -9.75
CA TYR A 139 2.63 9.07 -9.05
C TYR A 139 2.24 9.41 -7.60
N GLY A 140 3.16 10.02 -6.86
CA GLY A 140 2.93 10.51 -5.50
C GLY A 140 1.79 11.52 -5.44
N ALA A 141 1.75 12.51 -6.34
CA ALA A 141 0.68 13.50 -6.37
C ALA A 141 -0.70 12.86 -6.61
N THR A 142 -0.82 11.92 -7.54
CA THR A 142 -2.08 11.20 -7.78
C THR A 142 -2.51 10.35 -6.58
N LYS A 143 -1.55 9.77 -5.84
CA LYS A 143 -1.84 9.04 -4.61
C LYS A 143 -2.21 9.95 -3.44
N LEU A 144 -1.64 11.14 -3.35
CA LEU A 144 -2.09 12.16 -2.39
C LEU A 144 -3.55 12.56 -2.65
N VAL A 145 -3.91 12.80 -3.92
CA VAL A 145 -5.31 13.08 -4.29
C VAL A 145 -6.20 11.89 -3.95
N SER A 146 -5.77 10.67 -4.27
CA SER A 146 -6.47 9.42 -3.91
C SER A 146 -6.72 9.33 -2.39
N ASP A 147 -5.71 9.58 -1.56
CA ASP A 147 -5.84 9.61 -0.10
C ASP A 147 -6.90 10.62 0.35
N LYS A 148 -6.83 11.86 -0.17
CA LYS A 148 -7.79 12.92 0.16
C LYS A 148 -9.21 12.55 -0.27
N LEU A 149 -9.39 11.90 -1.42
CA LEU A 149 -10.69 11.44 -1.89
C LEU A 149 -11.28 10.39 -0.95
N PHE A 150 -10.53 9.34 -0.62
CA PHE A 150 -11.00 8.29 0.30
C PHE A 150 -11.32 8.85 1.69
N VAL A 151 -10.45 9.71 2.24
CA VAL A 151 -10.72 10.35 3.54
C VAL A 151 -11.98 11.22 3.49
N SER A 152 -12.09 12.10 2.48
CA SER A 152 -13.20 13.06 2.38
C SER A 152 -14.53 12.41 2.03
N SER A 153 -14.51 11.20 1.44
CA SER A 153 -15.72 10.44 1.13
C SER A 153 -16.57 10.11 2.35
N ASN A 154 -15.95 10.06 3.53
CA ASN A 154 -16.67 9.85 4.79
C ASN A 154 -17.61 11.02 5.13
N ALA A 155 -17.41 12.22 4.56
CA ALA A 155 -18.28 13.38 4.76
C ALA A 155 -19.68 13.19 4.14
N TYR A 156 -19.75 12.48 3.02
CA TYR A 156 -21.00 12.32 2.24
C TYR A 156 -21.46 10.86 2.13
N SER A 157 -20.71 9.89 2.68
CA SER A 157 -21.19 8.52 2.77
C SER A 157 -22.38 8.39 3.72
N GLY A 158 -22.52 9.31 4.69
CA GLY A 158 -23.59 9.32 5.68
C GLY A 158 -23.29 8.47 6.91
N GLU A 159 -24.12 8.61 7.95
CA GLU A 159 -23.88 8.02 9.27
C GLU A 159 -23.74 6.48 9.22
N LYS A 160 -24.62 5.84 8.45
CA LYS A 160 -24.64 4.37 8.23
C LYS A 160 -24.02 3.95 6.89
N GLY A 161 -23.35 4.87 6.21
CA GLY A 161 -22.69 4.59 4.93
C GLY A 161 -21.37 3.84 5.07
N THR A 162 -20.79 3.54 3.91
CA THR A 162 -19.45 2.98 3.75
C THR A 162 -18.39 3.78 4.51
N LYS A 163 -17.55 3.10 5.28
CA LYS A 163 -16.38 3.73 5.91
C LYS A 163 -15.15 3.55 5.05
N PHE A 164 -14.43 4.63 4.82
CA PHE A 164 -13.22 4.63 4.00
C PHE A 164 -12.01 4.92 4.86
N ALA A 165 -10.99 4.08 4.78
CA ALA A 165 -9.70 4.30 5.41
C ALA A 165 -8.57 4.10 4.42
N VAL A 166 -7.41 4.68 4.73
CA VAL A 166 -6.20 4.58 3.91
C VAL A 166 -5.14 3.85 4.70
N VAL A 167 -4.39 2.98 4.03
CA VAL A 167 -3.19 2.35 4.57
C VAL A 167 -2.01 2.86 3.76
N ARG A 168 -1.03 3.46 4.43
CA ARG A 168 0.15 4.06 3.81
C ARG A 168 1.42 3.40 4.33
N TYR A 169 2.22 2.87 3.42
CA TYR A 169 3.53 2.28 3.72
C TYR A 169 4.51 2.52 2.56
N GLY A 170 5.79 2.19 2.75
CA GLY A 170 6.82 2.35 1.73
C GLY A 170 6.82 1.27 0.65
N ASN A 171 7.91 1.15 -0.09
CA ASN A 171 8.05 0.03 -1.03
C ASN A 171 8.18 -1.31 -0.27
N VAL A 172 7.33 -2.28 -0.60
CA VAL A 172 7.42 -3.64 -0.05
C VAL A 172 8.73 -4.29 -0.53
N ALA A 173 9.48 -4.84 0.43
CA ALA A 173 10.74 -5.55 0.18
C ALA A 173 10.52 -6.73 -0.78
N GLY A 174 11.46 -6.94 -1.71
CA GLY A 174 11.38 -8.03 -2.70
C GLY A 174 10.32 -7.85 -3.79
N SER A 175 9.55 -6.76 -3.79
CA SER A 175 8.47 -6.56 -4.78
C SER A 175 8.98 -6.29 -6.19
N ARG A 176 8.21 -6.73 -7.20
CA ARG A 176 8.56 -6.64 -8.62
C ARG A 176 8.92 -5.22 -9.06
N GLY A 177 10.05 -5.10 -9.77
CA GLY A 177 10.56 -3.83 -10.30
C GLY A 177 11.13 -2.88 -9.25
N SER A 178 11.42 -3.37 -8.04
CA SER A 178 12.10 -2.60 -6.98
C SER A 178 13.62 -2.81 -6.99
N VAL A 179 14.32 -2.07 -6.12
CA VAL A 179 15.79 -2.08 -6.04
C VAL A 179 16.37 -3.43 -5.60
N ILE A 180 15.66 -4.18 -4.73
CA ILE A 180 16.14 -5.47 -4.21
C ILE A 180 16.24 -6.51 -5.35
N PRO A 181 15.17 -6.82 -6.12
CA PRO A 181 15.29 -7.71 -7.28
C PRO A 181 16.32 -7.22 -8.32
N PHE A 182 16.47 -5.91 -8.49
CA PHE A 182 17.44 -5.34 -9.42
C PHE A 182 18.89 -5.64 -9.00
N PHE A 183 19.28 -5.34 -7.76
CA PHE A 183 20.61 -5.67 -7.26
C PHE A 183 20.86 -7.18 -7.19
N MET A 184 19.86 -7.98 -6.78
CA MET A 184 19.95 -9.43 -6.79
C MET A 184 20.15 -9.99 -8.21
N LYS A 185 19.53 -9.38 -9.24
CA LYS A 185 19.76 -9.74 -10.63
C LYS A 185 21.17 -9.40 -11.08
N LEU A 186 21.68 -8.21 -10.76
CA LEU A 186 23.07 -7.82 -11.07
C LEU A 186 24.06 -8.79 -10.41
N PHE A 187 23.84 -9.12 -9.13
CA PHE A 187 24.65 -10.09 -8.40
C PHE A 187 24.70 -11.44 -9.09
N LYS A 188 23.54 -11.99 -9.46
CA LYS A 188 23.42 -13.28 -10.17
C LYS A 188 24.05 -13.27 -11.56
N GLN A 189 24.15 -12.10 -12.19
CA GLN A 189 24.84 -11.91 -13.47
C GLN A 189 26.36 -11.75 -13.33
N GLY A 190 26.89 -11.79 -12.11
CA GLY A 190 28.31 -11.62 -11.84
C GLY A 190 28.80 -10.17 -11.97
N ILE A 191 27.87 -9.19 -12.00
CA ILE A 191 28.23 -7.77 -12.05
C ILE A 191 28.84 -7.36 -10.72
N LYS A 192 30.05 -6.78 -10.77
CA LYS A 192 30.85 -6.39 -9.59
C LYS A 192 30.78 -4.90 -9.25
N GLU A 193 30.01 -4.11 -10.00
CA GLU A 193 29.76 -2.69 -9.73
C GLU A 193 28.26 -2.43 -9.68
N PHE A 194 27.73 -2.08 -8.50
CA PHE A 194 26.30 -1.79 -8.33
C PHE A 194 26.03 -0.29 -8.50
N PRO A 195 25.08 0.10 -9.36
CA PRO A 195 24.71 1.49 -9.53
C PRO A 195 23.83 1.94 -8.36
N ILE A 196 24.28 2.94 -7.61
CA ILE A 196 23.53 3.60 -6.56
C ILE A 196 23.12 4.98 -7.06
N THR A 197 21.86 5.36 -6.92
CA THR A 197 21.37 6.66 -7.40
C THR A 197 21.96 7.83 -6.60
N ASP A 198 21.96 7.74 -5.27
CA ASP A 198 22.68 8.66 -4.39
C ASP A 198 23.02 7.94 -3.08
N PHE A 199 24.27 8.04 -2.62
CA PHE A 199 24.76 7.31 -1.45
C PHE A 199 24.08 7.69 -0.13
N ARG A 200 23.43 8.85 -0.07
CA ARG A 200 22.71 9.31 1.11
C ARG A 200 21.31 8.74 1.19
N MET A 201 20.78 8.12 0.13
CA MET A 201 19.38 7.67 0.11
C MET A 201 19.04 6.69 1.23
N THR A 202 17.89 6.95 1.87
CA THR A 202 17.32 6.07 2.89
C THR A 202 15.90 5.69 2.51
N ARG A 203 15.49 4.48 2.89
CA ARG A 203 14.13 3.96 2.64
C ARG A 203 13.63 3.26 3.90
N PHE A 204 12.32 3.09 4.00
CA PHE A 204 11.74 2.21 5.00
C PHE A 204 11.74 0.76 4.50
N TRP A 205 11.98 -0.18 5.40
CA TRP A 205 11.86 -1.61 5.13
C TRP A 205 10.51 -2.11 5.63
N ILE A 206 9.70 -2.66 4.74
CA ILE A 206 8.45 -3.33 5.12
C ILE A 206 8.32 -4.63 4.31
N SER A 207 8.03 -5.72 5.01
CA SER A 207 7.66 -7.00 4.42
C SER A 207 6.24 -6.97 3.86
N LEU A 208 5.89 -7.94 3.02
CA LEU A 208 4.54 -8.04 2.50
C LEU A 208 3.53 -8.37 3.61
N ASP A 209 3.93 -9.22 4.57
CA ASP A 209 3.09 -9.62 5.69
C ASP A 209 2.79 -8.47 6.65
N GLU A 210 3.79 -7.61 6.94
CA GLU A 210 3.55 -6.37 7.71
C GLU A 210 2.58 -5.42 6.99
N GLY A 211 2.68 -5.33 5.65
CA GLY A 211 1.73 -4.56 4.85
C GLY A 211 0.31 -5.14 4.90
N LEU A 212 0.18 -6.46 4.88
CA LEU A 212 -1.11 -7.15 5.03
C LEU A 212 -1.72 -6.94 6.42
N GLU A 213 -0.91 -7.03 7.47
CA GLU A 213 -1.36 -6.85 8.85
C GLU A 213 -1.92 -5.43 9.07
N LEU A 214 -1.28 -4.40 8.50
CA LEU A 214 -1.81 -3.04 8.57
C LEU A 214 -3.17 -2.90 7.87
N VAL A 215 -3.40 -3.63 6.77
CA VAL A 215 -4.70 -3.66 6.08
C VAL A 215 -5.76 -4.38 6.91
N TYR A 216 -5.42 -5.51 7.56
CA TYR A 216 -6.33 -6.20 8.47
C TYR A 216 -6.71 -5.31 9.65
N ARG A 217 -5.72 -4.61 10.21
CA ARG A 217 -5.93 -3.64 11.28
C ARG A 217 -6.90 -2.54 10.84
N ALA A 218 -6.67 -1.92 9.69
CA ALA A 218 -7.54 -0.87 9.17
C ALA A 218 -8.98 -1.36 8.93
N ILE A 219 -9.19 -2.54 8.34
CA ILE A 219 -10.55 -3.08 8.18
C ILE A 219 -11.22 -3.31 9.54
N ARG A 220 -10.48 -3.78 10.55
CA ARG A 220 -11.05 -4.12 11.87
C ARG A 220 -11.44 -2.87 12.63
N GLU A 221 -10.55 -1.89 12.65
CA GLU A 221 -10.59 -0.78 13.59
C GLU A 221 -11.17 0.51 13.00
N ALA A 222 -11.07 0.73 11.69
CA ALA A 222 -11.44 2.01 11.09
C ALA A 222 -12.92 2.31 11.31
N LYS A 223 -13.19 3.55 11.73
CA LYS A 223 -14.52 4.13 11.87
C LYS A 223 -14.82 5.14 10.76
N GLY A 224 -13.83 5.49 9.94
CA GLY A 224 -13.93 6.31 8.74
C GLY A 224 -12.98 7.50 8.77
N GLY A 225 -12.17 7.66 7.73
CA GLY A 225 -11.29 8.79 7.49
C GLY A 225 -9.85 8.60 7.98
N GLU A 226 -9.56 7.54 8.71
CA GLU A 226 -8.23 7.29 9.26
C GLU A 226 -7.21 6.95 8.18
N ILE A 227 -5.97 7.44 8.34
CA ILE A 227 -4.79 6.98 7.60
C ILE A 227 -3.89 6.21 8.57
N TYR A 228 -3.71 4.92 8.30
CA TYR A 228 -2.86 4.02 9.06
C TYR A 228 -1.45 3.99 8.46
N VAL A 229 -0.43 4.09 9.31
CA VAL A 229 1.00 4.11 8.92
C VAL A 229 1.80 3.15 9.80
N SER A 230 2.55 2.21 9.22
CA SER A 230 3.34 1.24 10.01
C SER A 230 4.55 1.87 10.70
N LYS A 231 4.91 1.40 11.90
CA LYS A 231 6.19 1.70 12.55
C LYS A 231 7.26 0.70 12.13
N ILE A 232 8.01 1.05 11.10
CA ILE A 232 8.97 0.17 10.42
C ILE A 232 10.40 0.74 10.44
N PRO A 233 11.43 -0.11 10.37
CA PRO A 233 12.80 0.34 10.39
C PRO A 233 13.22 0.96 9.05
N SER A 234 14.28 1.76 9.08
CA SER A 234 14.92 2.35 7.91
C SER A 234 16.22 1.66 7.55
N PHE A 235 16.64 1.80 6.30
CA PHE A 235 17.94 1.35 5.82
C PHE A 235 18.51 2.34 4.81
N ARG A 236 19.84 2.36 4.68
CA ARG A 236 20.52 3.09 3.61
C ARG A 236 20.62 2.20 2.38
N VAL A 237 20.44 2.77 1.20
CA VAL A 237 20.53 2.01 -0.07
C VAL A 237 21.91 1.38 -0.25
N VAL A 238 22.97 2.03 0.24
CA VAL A 238 24.34 1.49 0.24
C VAL A 238 24.50 0.26 1.14
N ASP A 239 23.80 0.21 2.28
CA ASP A 239 23.86 -0.92 3.20
C ASP A 239 23.12 -2.13 2.62
N LEU A 240 22.02 -1.88 1.89
CA LEU A 240 21.35 -2.92 1.11
C LEU A 240 22.28 -3.50 0.02
N ALA A 241 22.99 -2.64 -0.72
CA ALA A 241 23.91 -3.09 -1.76
C ALA A 241 25.03 -3.97 -1.18
N LYS A 242 25.61 -3.55 -0.04
CA LYS A 242 26.63 -4.32 0.70
C LYS A 242 26.08 -5.62 1.29
N ALA A 243 24.84 -5.63 1.76
CA ALA A 243 24.20 -6.84 2.29
C ALA A 243 24.07 -7.92 1.21
N ILE A 244 23.81 -7.51 -0.04
CA ILE A 244 23.71 -8.38 -1.22
C ILE A 244 25.09 -8.79 -1.73
N CYS A 245 26.03 -7.85 -1.85
CA CYS A 245 27.37 -8.09 -2.36
C CYS A 245 28.40 -7.23 -1.62
N GLU A 246 29.08 -7.83 -0.65
CA GLU A 246 30.05 -7.14 0.21
C GLU A 246 31.29 -6.65 -0.55
N GLU A 247 31.73 -7.42 -1.55
CA GLU A 247 32.92 -7.11 -2.36
C GLU A 247 32.62 -6.23 -3.58
N CYS A 248 31.35 -5.93 -3.88
CA CYS A 248 31.01 -5.15 -5.06
C CYS A 248 31.33 -3.67 -4.86
N ALA A 249 31.92 -3.04 -5.87
CA ALA A 249 32.07 -1.59 -5.92
C ALA A 249 30.69 -0.92 -6.03
N LEU A 250 30.54 0.24 -5.40
CA LEU A 250 29.34 1.06 -5.51
C LEU A 250 29.65 2.28 -6.36
N LYS A 251 28.85 2.53 -7.39
CA LYS A 251 29.00 3.68 -8.28
C LYS A 251 27.79 4.58 -8.20
N GLU A 252 28.02 5.85 -7.88
CA GLU A 252 26.94 6.84 -7.90
C GLU A 252 26.57 7.17 -9.36
N VAL A 253 25.30 7.01 -9.72
CA VAL A 253 24.77 7.22 -11.08
C VAL A 253 23.82 8.43 -11.17
N GLY A 254 23.59 9.12 -10.06
CA GLY A 254 22.71 10.28 -9.99
C GLY A 254 21.26 9.92 -9.65
N ILE A 255 20.55 10.89 -9.06
CA ILE A 255 19.15 10.78 -8.68
C ILE A 255 18.30 10.73 -9.96
N ARG A 256 17.42 9.73 -10.07
CA ARG A 256 16.49 9.62 -11.21
C ARG A 256 15.34 10.62 -11.06
N GLU A 257 14.72 10.96 -12.19
CA GLU A 257 13.56 11.85 -12.22
C GLU A 257 12.46 11.39 -11.25
N GLY A 258 11.98 12.33 -10.45
CA GLY A 258 10.90 12.10 -9.50
C GLY A 258 11.28 11.30 -8.25
N GLU A 259 12.55 10.99 -8.00
CA GLU A 259 12.98 10.33 -6.77
C GLU A 259 13.28 11.30 -5.62
N LYS A 260 12.94 10.90 -4.40
CA LYS A 260 13.36 11.60 -3.18
C LYS A 260 14.65 11.00 -2.64
N LEU A 261 15.41 11.84 -1.93
CA LEU A 261 16.55 11.37 -1.15
C LEU A 261 16.09 10.46 0.00
N HIS A 262 15.09 10.94 0.74
CA HIS A 262 14.49 10.24 1.89
C HIS A 262 12.98 10.21 1.75
N GLU A 263 12.36 9.12 2.18
CA GLU A 263 10.91 8.98 2.14
C GLU A 263 10.29 9.45 3.45
N VAL A 264 9.10 10.02 3.37
CA VAL A 264 8.34 10.54 4.51
C VAL A 264 7.00 9.83 4.54
N MET A 265 6.52 9.43 5.72
CA MET A 265 5.19 8.85 5.87
C MET A 265 4.21 9.76 6.63
N ILE A 266 4.73 10.66 7.48
CA ILE A 266 3.96 11.63 8.28
C ILE A 266 4.70 12.97 8.23
N THR A 267 4.01 14.03 7.79
CA THR A 267 4.56 15.39 7.79
C THR A 267 4.38 16.09 9.13
N GLU A 268 5.05 17.21 9.31
CA GLU A 268 4.88 18.07 10.49
C GLU A 268 3.46 18.63 10.60
N GLU A 269 2.78 18.85 9.48
CA GLU A 269 1.38 19.29 9.43
C GLU A 269 0.42 18.17 9.85
N ASP A 270 0.68 16.93 9.42
CA ASP A 270 -0.09 15.75 9.83
C ASP A 270 0.10 15.43 11.32
N ALA A 271 1.23 15.83 11.93
CA ALA A 271 1.55 15.56 13.34
C ALA A 271 0.44 16.03 14.30
N ARG A 272 -0.23 17.14 13.97
CA ARG A 272 -1.29 17.76 14.80
C ARG A 272 -2.44 16.82 15.12
N THR A 273 -2.72 15.87 14.24
CA THR A 273 -3.77 14.84 14.39
C THR A 273 -3.23 13.42 14.29
N THR A 274 -1.93 13.25 14.48
CA THR A 274 -1.30 11.94 14.50
C THR A 274 -1.22 11.40 15.93
N TYR A 275 -1.59 10.13 16.09
CA TYR A 275 -1.48 9.39 17.33
C TYR A 275 -0.65 8.13 17.11
N GLU A 276 0.29 7.90 18.01
CA GLU A 276 1.16 6.75 18.07
C GLU A 276 0.52 5.61 18.88
N TYR A 277 0.59 4.42 18.31
CA TYR A 277 0.26 3.15 18.95
C TYR A 277 1.52 2.28 18.98
N GLU A 278 1.39 1.04 19.46
CA GLU A 278 2.52 0.12 19.64
C GLU A 278 3.32 -0.10 18.33
N ASP A 279 2.63 -0.50 17.26
CA ASP A 279 3.20 -0.94 15.98
C ASP A 279 2.82 -0.03 14.78
N HIS A 280 2.01 1.01 15.01
CA HIS A 280 1.55 1.91 13.94
C HIS A 280 1.25 3.32 14.47
N TYR A 281 1.05 4.24 13.53
CA TYR A 281 0.43 5.54 13.76
C TYR A 281 -0.94 5.57 13.08
N ILE A 282 -1.82 6.41 13.61
CA ILE A 282 -3.07 6.81 12.95
C ILE A 282 -3.06 8.32 12.79
N ILE A 283 -3.22 8.78 11.55
CA ILE A 283 -3.49 10.19 11.23
C ILE A 283 -5.00 10.34 11.12
N TYR A 284 -5.59 11.16 11.99
CA TYR A 284 -7.02 11.45 11.96
C TYR A 284 -7.34 12.68 11.09
N PRO A 285 -8.53 12.71 10.46
CA PRO A 285 -8.98 13.86 9.66
C PRO A 285 -8.99 15.17 10.43
N GLN A 286 -8.65 16.26 9.73
CA GLN A 286 -8.67 17.63 10.24
C GLN A 286 -9.85 18.41 9.66
N PHE A 287 -11.07 17.88 9.78
CA PHE A 287 -12.27 18.50 9.22
C PHE A 287 -13.34 18.70 10.28
N ASP A 288 -14.06 19.82 10.22
CA ASP A 288 -15.10 20.18 11.20
C ASP A 288 -16.26 19.16 11.25
N TRP A 289 -16.55 18.51 10.12
CA TRP A 289 -17.58 17.46 10.04
C TRP A 289 -17.13 16.13 10.68
N TRP A 290 -15.83 15.95 10.95
CA TRP A 290 -15.31 14.70 11.49
C TRP A 290 -15.22 14.75 13.01
N ASN A 291 -16.08 13.97 13.68
CA ASN A 291 -16.16 13.99 15.14
C ASN A 291 -15.06 13.13 15.78
N PHE A 292 -14.02 13.80 16.29
CA PHE A 292 -12.88 13.16 16.95
C PHE A 292 -13.29 12.23 18.10
N LYS A 293 -14.18 12.67 19.00
CA LYS A 293 -14.55 11.86 20.17
C LYS A 293 -15.24 10.54 19.80
N LEU A 294 -16.04 10.53 18.74
CA LEU A 294 -16.75 9.33 18.28
C LEU A 294 -15.84 8.35 17.54
N HIS A 295 -14.92 8.88 16.73
CA HIS A 295 -14.11 8.09 15.80
C HIS A 295 -12.71 7.76 16.33
N PHE A 296 -12.25 8.43 17.39
CA PHE A 296 -10.98 8.14 18.00
C PHE A 296 -10.90 6.67 18.47
N LYS A 297 -9.74 6.06 18.24
CA LYS A 297 -9.37 4.75 18.77
C LYS A 297 -8.58 4.93 20.07
N GLU A 298 -9.08 4.34 21.14
CA GLU A 298 -8.43 4.38 22.46
C GLU A 298 -7.02 3.74 22.44
N GLY A 299 -6.17 4.17 23.37
CA GLY A 299 -4.79 3.69 23.53
C GLY A 299 -3.73 4.46 22.73
N GLY A 300 -4.13 5.38 21.86
CA GLY A 300 -3.21 6.22 21.09
C GLY A 300 -2.60 7.35 21.92
N LYS A 301 -1.29 7.55 21.82
CA LYS A 301 -0.57 8.69 22.40
C LYS A 301 -0.36 9.75 21.34
N LYS A 302 -0.76 11.00 21.60
CA LYS A 302 -0.54 12.08 20.63
C LYS A 302 0.97 12.28 20.40
N VAL A 303 1.39 12.36 19.15
CA VAL A 303 2.79 12.65 18.83
C VAL A 303 3.15 14.08 19.24
N LYS A 304 4.46 14.34 19.38
CA LYS A 304 4.96 15.69 19.73
C LYS A 304 4.65 16.68 18.60
N GLU A 305 4.54 17.96 18.96
CA GLU A 305 4.47 19.02 17.96
C GLU A 305 5.74 19.02 17.09
N GLY A 306 5.58 19.24 15.79
CA GLY A 306 6.68 19.15 14.82
C GLY A 306 7.17 17.71 14.56
N PHE A 307 6.47 16.68 15.05
CA PHE A 307 6.84 15.30 14.73
C PHE A 307 6.82 15.06 13.23
N ARG A 308 7.87 14.42 12.72
CA ARG A 308 8.01 14.04 11.32
C ARG A 308 8.52 12.62 11.25
N TYR A 309 7.81 11.77 10.52
CA TYR A 309 8.23 10.38 10.34
C TYR A 309 8.87 10.20 8.97
N SER A 310 10.20 10.22 8.95
CA SER A 310 11.05 10.20 7.76
C SER A 310 12.17 9.18 7.87
N SER A 311 12.55 8.59 6.74
CA SER A 311 13.49 7.45 6.73
C SER A 311 14.93 7.81 7.10
N ASP A 312 15.29 9.08 7.14
CA ASP A 312 16.60 9.61 7.55
C ASP A 312 16.71 9.99 9.03
N THR A 313 15.58 10.22 9.69
CA THR A 313 15.51 10.60 11.11
C THR A 313 14.77 9.55 11.94
N ASN A 314 14.65 8.32 11.42
CA ASN A 314 13.97 7.22 12.09
C ASN A 314 14.75 6.78 13.35
N ASP A 315 14.06 6.19 14.32
CA ASP A 315 14.65 5.65 15.55
C ASP A 315 15.16 4.21 15.36
N LYS A 316 14.57 3.46 14.42
CA LYS A 316 14.93 2.07 14.11
C LYS A 316 15.67 1.98 12.77
N TRP A 317 16.87 1.41 12.80
CA TRP A 317 17.73 1.23 11.62
C TRP A 317 18.16 -0.22 11.47
N LEU A 318 18.15 -0.73 10.23
CA LEU A 318 18.71 -2.03 9.88
C LEU A 318 20.20 -1.92 9.60
N SER A 319 21.00 -2.78 10.23
CA SER A 319 22.40 -3.00 9.86
C SER A 319 22.52 -3.82 8.57
N VAL A 320 23.72 -3.90 8.00
CA VAL A 320 24.01 -4.78 6.86
C VAL A 320 23.66 -6.24 7.19
N GLU A 321 23.97 -6.68 8.41
CA GLU A 321 23.66 -8.02 8.92
C GLU A 321 22.16 -8.25 9.05
N ASP A 322 21.41 -7.27 9.54
CA ASP A 322 19.95 -7.38 9.66
C ASP A 322 19.31 -7.47 8.27
N ILE A 323 19.74 -6.62 7.32
CA ILE A 323 19.25 -6.67 5.94
C ILE A 323 19.57 -8.04 5.33
N ARG A 324 20.77 -8.58 5.54
CA ARG A 324 21.17 -9.90 5.01
C ARG A 324 20.30 -11.03 5.56
N LYS A 325 19.93 -10.98 6.85
CA LYS A 325 18.98 -11.94 7.44
C LYS A 325 17.61 -11.82 6.78
N LEU A 326 17.07 -10.61 6.72
CA LEU A 326 15.74 -10.34 6.16
C LEU A 326 15.65 -10.70 4.66
N LEU A 327 16.74 -10.52 3.89
CA LEU A 327 16.80 -10.93 2.49
C LEU A 327 16.61 -12.45 2.28
N ASN A 328 16.94 -13.26 3.29
CA ASN A 328 16.72 -14.72 3.25
C ASN A 328 15.29 -15.13 3.63
N GLU A 329 14.52 -14.21 4.22
CA GLU A 329 13.16 -14.46 4.71
C GLU A 329 12.07 -13.95 3.75
N ILE A 330 12.43 -13.09 2.79
CA ILE A 330 11.48 -12.51 1.84
C ILE A 330 11.47 -13.24 0.50
N ASP A 331 10.28 -13.32 -0.10
CA ASP A 331 10.13 -13.73 -1.50
C ASP A 331 10.61 -12.60 -2.44
N ILE A 332 11.51 -12.94 -3.36
CA ILE A 332 11.96 -12.01 -4.40
C ILE A 332 11.15 -12.23 -5.68
N VAL A 333 10.36 -11.23 -6.05
CA VAL A 333 9.54 -11.24 -7.26
C VAL A 333 10.28 -10.52 -8.39
N TYR A 334 10.66 -11.25 -9.44
CA TYR A 334 11.39 -10.73 -10.60
C TYR A 334 10.46 -10.09 -11.66
#